data_AF-A0A2X3EIQ0-F1
#
_entry.id   AF-A0A2X3EIQ0-F1
#
_cell.length_a   1.000
_cell.length_b   1.000
_cell.length_c   1.000
_cell.angle_alpha   90.00
_cell.angle_beta   90.00
_cell.angle_gamma   90.00
#
_symmetry.space_group_name_H-M   'P 1'
#
loop_
_entity.id
_entity.type
_entity.pdbx_description
1 polymer ?
#
loop_
_entity_poly.entity_id
_entity_poly.type
_entity_poly.pdbx_seq_one_letter_code
_entity_poly.pdbx_strand_id
1 'polypeptide(L)'
;MVYDIESWTDMLPEFGGDTYTQTDVYMTGRTNGVATYRNSDFFGLVDGLHFALQYQGNNENAGSGEGTNNGGKRKLARENGDGFGISSYYDLDMGISFGAAYSSSDRTHNQLAAARSSQRYANGDKADAWTVGAKYDANNIYLAAMYAETRNMTFYGNDSFGGIANKTQNFEVVAQYQFDDFNLPLRPSVAYLQSKGKDLYAYSRYGDKDLVKYVDVGMTYYFNKNMSTYVDYKINLLDEDDRFYKNSGIATDDIVALGLVYQF
;
A
#
# COMPACT_ATOMS: atom_id res chain seq x y z
N MET A 1 -2.17 10.08 0.53
CA MET A 1 -1.04 10.74 -0.15
C MET A 1 -0.47 9.83 -1.20
N VAL A 2 0.44 8.91 -0.86
CA VAL A 2 0.84 7.88 -1.84
C VAL A 2 -0.34 6.98 -2.20
N TYR A 3 -1.30 6.82 -1.26
CA TYR A 3 -2.58 6.18 -1.54
C TYR A 3 -3.44 6.83 -2.64
N ASP A 4 -3.18 8.09 -3.01
CA ASP A 4 -3.92 8.75 -4.10
C ASP A 4 -3.64 8.08 -5.46
N ILE A 5 -2.46 7.43 -5.59
CA ILE A 5 -2.08 6.65 -6.75
C ILE A 5 -2.32 5.15 -6.51
N GLU A 6 -2.04 4.65 -5.29
CA GLU A 6 -2.32 3.24 -4.93
C GLU A 6 -3.78 2.85 -5.13
N SER A 7 -4.71 3.76 -4.80
CA SER A 7 -6.14 3.50 -4.90
C SER A 7 -6.60 3.12 -6.32
N TRP A 8 -5.75 3.28 -7.34
CA TRP A 8 -6.04 2.79 -8.68
C TRP A 8 -5.85 1.28 -8.83
N THR A 9 -4.97 0.65 -8.05
CA THR A 9 -4.77 -0.81 -8.06
C THR A 9 -5.48 -1.53 -6.91
N ASP A 10 -5.84 -0.82 -5.85
CA ASP A 10 -6.66 -1.29 -4.72
C ASP A 10 -8.17 -1.38 -5.08
N MET A 11 -8.48 -2.18 -6.09
CA MET A 11 -9.82 -2.32 -6.69
C MET A 11 -10.28 -3.79 -6.80
N LEU A 12 -9.57 -4.71 -6.17
CA LEU A 12 -9.88 -6.15 -6.19
C LEU A 12 -11.14 -6.44 -5.35
N PRO A 13 -11.79 -7.60 -5.54
CA PRO A 13 -13.01 -7.94 -4.79
C PRO A 13 -12.83 -8.00 -3.26
N GLU A 14 -11.72 -8.55 -2.76
CA GLU A 14 -11.39 -8.66 -1.34
C GLU A 14 -9.93 -8.34 -1.03
N PHE A 15 -9.00 -8.86 -1.83
CA PHE A 15 -7.56 -8.65 -1.60
C PHE A 15 -7.08 -7.31 -2.20
N GLY A 16 -5.78 -7.13 -2.40
CA GLY A 16 -5.21 -5.92 -2.99
C GLY A 16 -4.75 -4.86 -1.98
N GLY A 17 -4.06 -3.84 -2.49
CA GLY A 17 -3.57 -2.72 -1.69
C GLY A 17 -2.64 -3.11 -0.55
N ASP A 18 -1.90 -4.23 -0.69
CA ASP A 18 -1.13 -4.86 0.38
C ASP A 18 0.38 -4.95 0.11
N THR A 19 0.91 -4.38 -1.00
CA THR A 19 2.35 -4.46 -1.31
C THR A 19 3.23 -3.57 -0.42
N TYR A 20 2.86 -2.30 -0.24
CA TYR A 20 3.52 -1.37 0.69
C TYR A 20 2.56 -0.52 1.51
N THR A 21 1.30 -0.45 1.09
CA THR A 21 0.24 0.28 1.78
C THR A 21 -0.11 -0.43 3.08
N GLN A 22 0.09 0.25 4.21
CA GLN A 22 -0.17 -0.30 5.53
C GLN A 22 -0.84 0.75 6.43
N THR A 23 -1.88 0.33 7.16
CA THR A 23 -2.57 1.22 8.09
C THR A 23 -1.63 1.66 9.21
N ASP A 24 -1.65 2.97 9.51
CA ASP A 24 -0.79 3.65 10.49
C ASP A 24 0.72 3.60 10.16
N VAL A 25 1.12 3.26 8.93
CA VAL A 25 2.53 3.29 8.51
C VAL A 25 2.77 4.55 7.68
N TYR A 26 3.21 5.61 8.37
CA TYR A 26 3.44 6.94 7.79
C TYR A 26 2.22 7.41 6.97
N MET A 27 2.43 7.88 5.73
CA MET A 27 1.39 8.35 4.81
C MET A 27 1.07 7.32 3.70
N THR A 28 1.38 6.04 3.94
CA THR A 28 1.16 4.95 2.95
C THR A 28 -0.32 4.64 2.73
N GLY A 29 -1.13 4.72 3.79
CA GLY A 29 -2.58 4.52 3.75
C GLY A 29 -3.30 5.44 4.74
N ARG A 30 -4.31 4.91 5.45
CA ARG A 30 -4.95 5.62 6.57
C ARG A 30 -3.96 5.84 7.71
N THR A 31 -3.97 7.04 8.29
CA THR A 31 -3.03 7.44 9.35
C THR A 31 -3.58 8.56 10.23
N ASN A 32 -2.93 8.86 11.36
CA ASN A 32 -3.37 9.86 12.34
C ASN A 32 -2.66 11.22 12.18
N GLY A 33 -3.37 12.30 12.58
CA GLY A 33 -2.77 13.62 12.74
C GLY A 33 -2.35 14.30 11.43
N VAL A 34 -3.16 14.15 10.37
CA VAL A 34 -2.87 14.73 9.05
C VAL A 34 -3.66 16.01 8.78
N ALA A 35 -2.98 17.00 8.23
CA ALA A 35 -3.58 18.17 7.60
C ALA A 35 -3.38 18.05 6.08
N THR A 36 -4.47 17.91 5.32
CA THR A 36 -4.41 17.68 3.87
C THR A 36 -5.09 18.83 3.14
N TYR A 37 -4.34 19.48 2.27
CA TYR A 37 -4.86 20.41 1.28
C TYR A 37 -5.00 19.68 -0.06
N ARG A 38 -6.16 19.79 -0.70
CA ARG A 38 -6.42 19.24 -2.04
C ARG A 38 -6.93 20.35 -2.93
N ASN A 39 -6.54 20.30 -4.19
CA ASN A 39 -7.05 21.21 -5.20
C ASN A 39 -7.28 20.45 -6.51
N SER A 40 -8.43 20.69 -7.09
CA SER A 40 -8.78 20.21 -8.42
C SER A 40 -8.53 21.31 -9.45
N ASP A 41 -8.21 20.86 -10.66
CA ASP A 41 -8.02 21.68 -11.86
C ASP A 41 -6.96 22.79 -11.72
N PHE A 42 -5.97 22.53 -10.87
CA PHE A 42 -4.86 23.42 -10.55
C PHE A 42 -5.29 24.89 -10.41
N PHE A 43 -6.21 25.16 -9.49
CA PHE A 43 -6.81 26.49 -9.23
C PHE A 43 -7.65 27.04 -10.39
N GLY A 44 -8.17 26.15 -11.25
CA GLY A 44 -8.86 26.50 -12.49
C GLY A 44 -7.92 26.87 -13.65
N LEU A 45 -6.61 26.64 -13.52
CA LEU A 45 -5.62 26.97 -14.55
C LEU A 45 -5.40 25.82 -15.54
N VAL A 46 -5.56 24.57 -15.09
CA VAL A 46 -5.33 23.37 -15.91
C VAL A 46 -6.40 22.34 -15.57
N ASP A 47 -7.38 22.23 -16.46
CA ASP A 47 -8.45 21.24 -16.36
C ASP A 47 -7.89 19.81 -16.32
N GLY A 48 -8.39 18.98 -15.42
CA GLY A 48 -7.94 17.61 -15.20
C GLY A 48 -6.62 17.45 -14.42
N LEU A 49 -5.94 18.55 -14.05
CA LEU A 49 -4.74 18.49 -13.19
C LEU A 49 -5.11 18.65 -11.72
N HIS A 50 -4.94 17.57 -10.97
CA HIS A 50 -5.24 17.53 -9.54
C HIS A 50 -3.95 17.44 -8.73
N PHE A 51 -3.93 18.05 -7.54
CA PHE A 51 -2.82 17.88 -6.61
C PHE A 51 -3.26 17.93 -5.15
N ALA A 52 -2.42 17.37 -4.29
CA ALA A 52 -2.57 17.48 -2.84
C ALA A 52 -1.23 17.71 -2.16
N LEU A 53 -1.30 18.42 -1.03
CA LEU A 53 -0.22 18.57 -0.06
C LEU A 53 -0.73 18.06 1.28
N GLN A 54 0.10 17.30 1.99
CA GLN A 54 -0.24 16.83 3.33
C GLN A 54 0.93 17.02 4.26
N TYR A 55 0.61 17.40 5.48
CA TYR A 55 1.50 17.33 6.62
C TYR A 55 0.98 16.27 7.58
N GLN A 56 1.87 15.46 8.13
CA GLN A 56 1.57 14.50 9.18
C GLN A 56 2.39 14.88 10.42
N GLY A 57 1.72 15.09 11.55
CA GLY A 57 2.39 15.31 12.82
C GLY A 57 3.04 14.04 13.37
N ASN A 58 4.10 14.21 14.15
CA ASN A 58 4.77 13.14 14.89
C ASN A 58 3.78 12.35 15.76
N ASN A 59 3.84 11.03 15.63
CA ASN A 59 3.04 10.04 16.35
C ASN A 59 3.98 8.98 16.97
N GLU A 60 4.28 9.07 18.27
CA GLU A 60 5.14 8.09 18.96
C GLU A 60 4.73 7.78 20.41
N ASN A 61 5.06 6.58 20.91
CA ASN A 61 4.91 6.26 22.32
C ASN A 61 6.04 6.91 23.15
N ALA A 62 5.80 7.10 24.45
CA ALA A 62 6.88 7.38 25.40
C ALA A 62 8.00 6.34 25.25
N GLY A 63 9.26 6.79 25.24
CA GLY A 63 10.38 5.90 24.96
C GLY A 63 11.74 6.60 24.90
N SER A 64 12.59 6.15 23.99
CA SER A 64 14.05 6.41 23.92
C SER A 64 14.42 7.85 23.49
N GLY A 65 13.87 8.88 24.14
CA GLY A 65 14.20 10.29 23.88
C GLY A 65 13.08 11.27 24.22
N GLU A 66 13.09 12.43 23.55
CA GLU A 66 11.99 13.40 23.58
C GLU A 66 10.82 12.86 22.76
N GLY A 67 9.94 12.11 23.42
CA GLY A 67 8.73 11.57 22.81
C GLY A 67 7.52 12.48 23.04
N THR A 68 6.67 12.68 22.04
CA THR A 68 5.39 13.42 22.22
C THR A 68 4.37 12.64 23.06
N ASN A 69 4.57 11.33 23.25
CA ASN A 69 3.70 10.39 23.97
C ASN A 69 2.22 10.48 23.57
N ASN A 70 1.95 10.86 22.32
CA ASN A 70 0.62 10.78 21.70
C ASN A 70 0.37 9.40 21.06
N GLY A 71 1.31 8.47 21.28
CA GLY A 71 1.40 7.04 20.99
C GLY A 71 0.20 6.17 21.27
N GLY A 72 -0.33 6.33 22.49
CA GLY A 72 -1.15 5.30 23.11
C GLY A 72 -0.36 4.00 23.31
N LYS A 73 -0.79 2.92 22.64
CA LYS A 73 -0.16 1.59 22.66
C LYS A 73 0.23 1.14 21.25
N ARG A 74 0.64 2.08 20.37
CA ARG A 74 0.96 1.75 18.98
C ARG A 74 2.20 0.85 18.88
N LYS A 75 2.25 0.02 17.85
CA LYS A 75 3.44 -0.80 17.57
C LYS A 75 4.56 0.08 17.01
N LEU A 76 5.81 -0.34 17.18
CA LEU A 76 6.99 0.39 16.69
C LEU A 76 6.92 0.74 15.19
N ALA A 77 6.43 -0.20 14.37
CA ALA A 77 6.26 -0.01 12.93
C ALA A 77 5.18 1.02 12.56
N ARG A 78 4.28 1.35 13.49
CA ARG A 78 3.19 2.32 13.33
C ARG A 78 3.49 3.67 13.97
N GLU A 79 4.71 3.86 14.45
CA GLU A 79 5.19 5.18 14.86
C GLU A 79 5.68 5.95 13.63
N ASN A 80 5.56 7.27 13.65
CA ASN A 80 6.09 8.16 12.63
C ASN A 80 6.55 9.46 13.27
N GLY A 81 7.61 10.09 12.76
CA GLY A 81 7.94 11.48 13.07
C GLY A 81 7.08 12.45 12.25
N ASP A 82 7.42 13.73 12.32
CA ASP A 82 6.81 14.74 11.45
C ASP A 82 7.15 14.45 9.97
N GLY A 83 6.22 14.73 9.07
CA GLY A 83 6.45 14.48 7.65
C GLY A 83 5.53 15.24 6.73
N PHE A 84 5.89 15.25 5.45
CA PHE A 84 5.08 15.85 4.40
C PHE A 84 4.93 14.91 3.21
N GLY A 85 3.83 15.09 2.49
CA GLY A 85 3.56 14.39 1.25
C GLY A 85 3.01 15.32 0.18
N ILE A 86 3.25 14.95 -1.07
CA ILE A 86 2.67 15.58 -2.26
C ILE A 86 2.15 14.49 -3.18
N SER A 87 1.00 14.73 -3.81
CA SER A 87 0.49 13.89 -4.88
C SER A 87 -0.03 14.77 -6.01
N SER A 88 0.05 14.28 -7.24
CA SER A 88 -0.58 14.90 -8.39
C SER A 88 -0.92 13.85 -9.42
N TYR A 89 -2.05 14.03 -10.09
CA TYR A 89 -2.46 13.21 -11.21
C TYR A 89 -3.15 14.08 -12.26
N TYR A 90 -3.11 13.60 -13.50
CA TYR A 90 -3.71 14.24 -14.66
C TYR A 90 -4.67 13.28 -15.34
N ASP A 91 -5.90 13.72 -15.55
CA ASP A 91 -6.93 13.00 -16.29
C ASP A 91 -6.92 13.45 -17.76
N LEU A 92 -6.69 12.51 -18.67
CA LEU A 92 -6.82 12.72 -20.11
C LEU A 92 -8.25 12.38 -20.55
N ASP A 93 -8.78 13.15 -21.50
CA ASP A 93 -10.15 13.02 -22.03
C ASP A 93 -10.51 11.61 -22.57
N MET A 94 -9.51 10.77 -22.85
CA MET A 94 -9.68 9.42 -23.38
C MET A 94 -9.79 8.32 -22.30
N GLY A 95 -10.08 8.71 -21.05
CA GLY A 95 -10.21 7.79 -19.92
C GLY A 95 -8.88 7.28 -19.36
N ILE A 96 -7.76 7.86 -19.80
CA ILE A 96 -6.42 7.55 -19.27
C ILE A 96 -6.07 8.57 -18.20
N SER A 97 -5.58 8.11 -17.06
CA SER A 97 -4.98 9.00 -16.04
C SER A 97 -3.56 8.56 -15.75
N PHE A 98 -2.68 9.50 -15.44
CA PHE A 98 -1.35 9.23 -14.90
C PHE A 98 -1.08 10.10 -13.69
N GLY A 99 -0.33 9.57 -12.73
CA GLY A 99 -0.08 10.30 -11.50
C GLY A 99 1.15 9.83 -10.77
N ALA A 100 1.59 10.66 -9.84
CA ALA A 100 2.72 10.39 -8.98
C ALA A 100 2.46 10.95 -7.58
N ALA A 101 3.08 10.34 -6.59
CA ALA A 101 3.08 10.85 -5.24
C ALA A 101 4.43 10.59 -4.57
N TYR A 102 4.79 11.46 -3.63
CA TYR A 102 5.98 11.37 -2.81
C TYR A 102 5.62 11.71 -1.36
N SER A 103 6.25 11.04 -0.41
CA SER A 103 6.17 11.38 1.00
C SER A 103 7.50 11.15 1.70
N SER A 104 7.83 12.03 2.63
CA SER A 104 9.02 11.93 3.48
C SER A 104 8.65 12.28 4.91
N SER A 105 9.07 11.44 5.85
CA SER A 105 8.87 11.66 7.28
C SER A 105 10.13 11.32 8.06
N ASP A 106 10.34 12.00 9.18
CA ASP A 106 11.34 11.58 10.15
C ASP A 106 10.91 10.26 10.81
N ARG A 107 11.89 9.45 11.23
CA ARG A 107 11.69 8.21 11.98
C ARG A 107 11.86 8.48 13.47
N THR A 108 11.04 7.83 14.28
CA THR A 108 11.00 8.10 15.72
C THR A 108 12.27 7.62 16.42
N HIS A 109 12.58 8.20 17.57
CA HIS A 109 13.75 7.78 18.35
C HIS A 109 13.67 6.30 18.75
N ASN A 110 12.47 5.77 19.00
CA ASN A 110 12.27 4.36 19.28
C ASN A 110 12.64 3.48 18.08
N GLN A 111 12.24 3.87 16.87
CA GLN A 111 12.58 3.16 15.64
C GLN A 111 14.10 3.16 15.41
N LEU A 112 14.76 4.30 15.65
CA LEU A 112 16.21 4.41 15.56
C LEU A 112 16.93 3.59 16.63
N ALA A 113 16.42 3.58 17.87
CA ALA A 113 16.97 2.77 18.96
C ALA A 113 16.83 1.26 18.67
N ALA A 114 15.69 0.84 18.11
CA ALA A 114 15.47 -0.53 17.68
C ALA A 114 16.42 -0.93 16.54
N ALA A 115 16.65 -0.04 15.56
CA ALA A 115 17.61 -0.25 14.48
C ALA A 115 19.05 -0.40 14.96
N ARG A 116 19.44 0.32 16.04
CA ARG A 116 20.76 0.13 16.70
C ARG A 116 20.87 -1.23 17.41
N SER A 117 19.74 -1.79 17.83
CA SER A 117 19.70 -3.03 18.62
C SER A 117 19.50 -4.29 17.76
N SER A 118 18.97 -4.14 16.54
CA SER A 118 18.67 -5.24 15.63
C SER A 118 18.70 -4.79 14.18
N GLN A 119 19.49 -5.47 13.36
CA GLN A 119 19.64 -5.22 11.92
C GLN A 119 18.38 -5.55 11.10
N ARG A 120 17.36 -6.17 11.71
CA ARG A 120 16.05 -6.41 11.08
C ARG A 120 15.23 -5.13 10.92
N TYR A 121 15.55 -4.09 11.68
CA TYR A 121 14.92 -2.78 11.52
C TYR A 121 15.82 -1.91 10.66
N ALA A 122 15.23 -1.29 9.65
CA ALA A 122 15.92 -0.40 8.75
C ALA A 122 16.72 0.66 9.50
N ASN A 123 17.90 0.98 8.97
CA ASN A 123 18.70 2.09 9.47
C ASN A 123 18.43 3.36 8.64
N GLY A 124 18.56 4.53 9.25
CA GLY A 124 18.26 5.81 8.61
C GLY A 124 17.27 6.63 9.43
N ASP A 125 17.46 7.94 9.41
CA ASP A 125 16.67 8.95 10.12
C ASP A 125 15.35 9.29 9.43
N LYS A 126 15.22 9.01 8.13
CA LYS A 126 14.02 9.26 7.35
C LYS A 126 13.38 8.03 6.75
N ALA A 127 12.09 8.13 6.55
CA ALA A 127 11.22 7.20 5.86
C ALA A 127 10.65 7.88 4.62
N ASP A 128 10.98 7.36 3.43
CA ASP A 128 10.55 7.92 2.15
C ASP A 128 9.68 6.92 1.39
N ALA A 129 8.70 7.43 0.66
CA ALA A 129 7.99 6.66 -0.35
C ALA A 129 7.76 7.52 -1.59
N TRP A 130 7.87 6.91 -2.76
CA TRP A 130 7.37 7.48 -4.01
C TRP A 130 6.60 6.42 -4.78
N THR A 131 5.59 6.85 -5.52
CA THR A 131 4.78 6.00 -6.38
C THR A 131 4.45 6.73 -7.67
N VAL A 132 4.37 5.98 -8.76
CA VAL A 132 3.85 6.42 -10.05
C VAL A 132 2.82 5.39 -10.52
N GLY A 133 1.77 5.86 -11.18
CA GLY A 133 0.72 4.99 -11.67
C GLY A 133 0.10 5.52 -12.95
N ALA A 134 -0.55 4.61 -13.65
CA ALA A 134 -1.43 4.91 -14.77
C ALA A 134 -2.68 4.05 -14.67
N LYS A 135 -3.81 4.61 -15.07
CA LYS A 135 -5.05 3.85 -15.24
C LYS A 135 -5.73 4.19 -16.55
N TYR A 136 -6.56 3.27 -17.03
CA TYR A 136 -7.52 3.44 -18.09
C TYR A 136 -8.88 2.97 -17.54
N ASP A 137 -9.86 3.87 -17.54
CA ASP A 137 -11.20 3.66 -16.98
C ASP A 137 -12.25 4.20 -17.96
N ALA A 138 -12.50 3.42 -19.02
CA ALA A 138 -13.48 3.75 -20.05
C ALA A 138 -13.90 2.50 -20.83
N ASN A 139 -15.08 2.57 -21.47
CA ASN A 139 -15.61 1.49 -22.30
C ASN A 139 -15.70 0.16 -21.55
N ASN A 140 -16.18 0.20 -20.31
CA ASN A 140 -16.40 -0.95 -19.42
C ASN A 140 -15.12 -1.71 -19.03
N ILE A 141 -13.96 -1.15 -19.33
CA ILE A 141 -12.67 -1.73 -19.02
C ILE A 141 -12.02 -0.85 -17.96
N TYR A 142 -11.53 -1.50 -16.90
CA TYR A 142 -10.69 -0.89 -15.89
C TYR A 142 -9.32 -1.56 -15.93
N LEU A 143 -8.29 -0.82 -16.32
CA LEU A 143 -6.89 -1.27 -16.26
C LEU A 143 -6.13 -0.28 -15.40
N ALA A 144 -5.37 -0.75 -14.42
CA ALA A 144 -4.48 0.12 -13.66
C ALA A 144 -3.18 -0.59 -13.36
N ALA A 145 -2.10 0.16 -13.34
CA ALA A 145 -0.80 -0.31 -12.89
C ALA A 145 -0.10 0.77 -12.09
N MET A 146 0.63 0.37 -11.05
CA MET A 146 1.45 1.26 -10.27
C MET A 146 2.82 0.64 -9.99
N TYR A 147 3.80 1.51 -9.77
CA TYR A 147 5.11 1.16 -9.26
C TYR A 147 5.50 2.11 -8.14
N ALA A 148 5.97 1.56 -7.02
CA ALA A 148 6.39 2.34 -5.87
C ALA A 148 7.72 1.84 -5.32
N GLU A 149 8.52 2.74 -4.77
CA GLU A 149 9.60 2.36 -3.86
C GLU A 149 9.40 3.02 -2.50
N THR A 150 9.71 2.25 -1.45
CA THR A 150 9.79 2.77 -0.10
C THR A 150 11.20 2.63 0.45
N ARG A 151 11.54 3.47 1.42
CA ARG A 151 12.77 3.40 2.19
C ARG A 151 12.45 3.50 3.67
N ASN A 152 12.98 2.58 4.46
CA ASN A 152 12.92 2.57 5.92
C ASN A 152 11.53 2.64 6.56
N MET A 153 10.48 2.17 5.87
CA MET A 153 9.09 2.24 6.37
C MET A 153 8.27 0.97 6.26
N THR A 154 8.41 0.19 5.19
CA THR A 154 7.55 -0.98 4.98
C THR A 154 7.88 -2.05 6.00
N PHE A 155 6.92 -2.34 6.87
CA PHE A 155 7.02 -3.43 7.82
C PHE A 155 6.78 -4.77 7.10
N TYR A 156 7.50 -5.80 7.51
CA TYR A 156 7.35 -7.15 6.97
C TYR A 156 7.34 -8.19 8.09
N GLY A 157 6.68 -9.33 7.84
CA GLY A 157 6.52 -10.39 8.82
C GLY A 157 5.51 -10.05 9.91
N ASN A 158 5.68 -10.63 11.10
CA ASN A 158 4.81 -10.41 12.25
C ASN A 158 5.52 -9.69 13.41
N ASP A 159 4.80 -9.33 14.47
CA ASP A 159 5.35 -8.54 15.59
C ASP A 159 6.55 -9.18 16.30
N SER A 160 6.64 -10.51 16.28
CA SER A 160 7.66 -11.28 17.01
C SER A 160 8.92 -11.48 16.19
N PHE A 161 8.79 -11.60 14.86
CA PHE A 161 9.89 -12.02 13.99
C PHE A 161 10.14 -11.13 12.78
N GLY A 162 9.26 -10.18 12.55
CA GLY A 162 9.31 -9.19 11.47
C GLY A 162 10.32 -8.06 11.70
N GLY A 163 10.25 -7.07 10.82
CA GLY A 163 11.18 -5.96 10.77
C GLY A 163 10.68 -4.81 9.90
N ILE A 164 11.52 -3.80 9.72
CA ILE A 164 11.25 -2.68 8.80
C ILE A 164 12.27 -2.79 7.68
N ALA A 165 11.81 -2.90 6.43
CA ALA A 165 12.67 -3.05 5.27
C ALA A 165 13.47 -1.75 5.00
N ASN A 166 14.76 -1.88 4.69
CA ASN A 166 15.60 -0.74 4.27
C ASN A 166 15.07 -0.12 2.98
N LYS A 167 14.67 -0.96 2.03
CA LYS A 167 14.04 -0.56 0.78
C LYS A 167 13.06 -1.62 0.32
N THR A 168 11.95 -1.21 -0.30
CA THR A 168 11.12 -2.11 -1.10
C THR A 168 10.90 -1.56 -2.50
N GLN A 169 10.64 -2.47 -3.44
CA GLN A 169 10.18 -2.16 -4.79
C GLN A 169 8.86 -2.87 -4.99
N ASN A 170 7.81 -2.12 -5.29
CA ASN A 170 6.44 -2.59 -5.25
C ASN A 170 5.83 -2.38 -6.64
N PHE A 171 5.10 -3.38 -7.12
CA PHE A 171 4.43 -3.37 -8.41
C PHE A 171 3.07 -4.02 -8.27
N GLU A 172 2.05 -3.38 -8.82
CA GLU A 172 0.68 -3.88 -8.86
C GLU A 172 0.11 -3.57 -10.23
N VAL A 173 -0.63 -4.52 -10.78
CA VAL A 173 -1.41 -4.35 -12.01
C VAL A 173 -2.72 -5.09 -11.87
N VAL A 174 -3.81 -4.44 -12.27
CA VAL A 174 -5.16 -4.99 -12.23
C VAL A 174 -5.85 -4.76 -13.57
N ALA A 175 -6.61 -5.76 -14.01
CA ALA A 175 -7.46 -5.71 -15.18
C ALA A 175 -8.85 -6.22 -14.85
N GLN A 176 -9.87 -5.42 -15.15
CA GLN A 176 -11.26 -5.75 -14.89
C GLN A 176 -12.13 -5.37 -16.08
N TYR A 177 -13.21 -6.11 -16.24
CA TYR A 177 -14.23 -5.83 -17.25
C TYR A 177 -15.58 -5.79 -16.57
N GLN A 178 -16.35 -4.74 -16.82
CA GLN A 178 -17.72 -4.63 -16.38
C GLN A 178 -18.63 -5.17 -17.48
N PHE A 179 -19.28 -6.31 -17.24
CA PHE A 179 -20.34 -6.76 -18.13
C PHE A 179 -21.55 -5.83 -17.94
N ASP A 180 -21.92 -5.15 -19.01
CA ASP A 180 -23.16 -4.37 -19.11
C ASP A 180 -24.12 -4.96 -20.15
N ASP A 181 -23.59 -5.76 -21.07
CA ASP A 181 -24.37 -6.46 -22.08
C ASP A 181 -25.23 -7.56 -21.41
N PHE A 182 -26.48 -7.65 -21.85
CA PHE A 182 -27.47 -8.65 -21.41
C PHE A 182 -27.94 -8.54 -19.94
N ASN A 183 -27.80 -7.38 -19.29
CA ASN A 183 -28.16 -7.21 -17.85
C ASN A 183 -27.44 -8.23 -16.94
N LEU A 184 -26.20 -8.59 -17.26
CA LEU A 184 -25.37 -9.42 -16.39
C LEU A 184 -24.44 -8.52 -15.57
N PRO A 185 -24.80 -8.13 -14.34
CA PRO A 185 -24.03 -7.19 -13.52
C PRO A 185 -22.81 -7.88 -12.87
N LEU A 186 -21.92 -8.40 -13.71
CA LEU A 186 -20.74 -9.17 -13.32
C LEU A 186 -19.48 -8.39 -13.67
N ARG A 187 -18.50 -8.41 -12.76
CA ARG A 187 -17.20 -7.77 -12.94
C ARG A 187 -16.09 -8.77 -12.58
N PRO A 188 -15.56 -9.55 -13.53
CA PRO A 188 -14.31 -10.28 -13.32
C PRO A 188 -13.12 -9.33 -13.11
N SER A 189 -12.15 -9.80 -12.34
CA SER A 189 -10.90 -9.12 -12.03
C SER A 189 -9.74 -10.11 -12.10
N VAL A 190 -8.62 -9.70 -12.68
CA VAL A 190 -7.33 -10.39 -12.59
C VAL A 190 -6.27 -9.39 -12.22
N ALA A 191 -5.43 -9.71 -11.25
CA ALA A 191 -4.34 -8.83 -10.83
C ALA A 191 -3.04 -9.59 -10.54
N TYR A 192 -1.93 -8.85 -10.54
CA TYR A 192 -0.64 -9.32 -10.05
C TYR A 192 -0.06 -8.28 -9.11
N LEU A 193 0.39 -8.72 -7.94
CA LEU A 193 0.94 -7.87 -6.90
C LEU A 193 2.28 -8.43 -6.44
N GLN A 194 3.28 -7.56 -6.31
CA GLN A 194 4.61 -7.91 -5.84
C GLN A 194 5.23 -6.78 -5.01
N SER A 195 5.77 -7.13 -3.85
CA SER A 195 6.63 -6.29 -3.02
C SER A 195 7.95 -7.01 -2.83
N LYS A 196 9.05 -6.42 -3.31
CA LYS A 196 10.39 -6.99 -3.15
C LYS A 196 11.20 -6.16 -2.17
N GLY A 197 11.46 -6.73 -0.99
CA GLY A 197 12.36 -6.18 0.00
C GLY A 197 13.82 -6.32 -0.44
N LYS A 198 14.58 -5.25 -0.25
CA LYS A 198 15.98 -5.12 -0.62
C LYS A 198 16.84 -4.98 0.63
N ASP A 199 18.00 -5.64 0.61
CA ASP A 199 18.96 -5.61 1.71
C ASP A 199 18.29 -5.93 3.07
N LEU A 200 17.49 -6.99 3.10
CA LEU A 200 16.86 -7.46 4.33
C LEU A 200 17.86 -8.29 5.13
N TYR A 201 17.97 -8.01 6.42
CA TYR A 201 18.81 -8.81 7.31
C TYR A 201 18.07 -10.08 7.75
N ALA A 202 18.49 -11.23 7.23
CA ALA A 202 18.00 -12.54 7.63
C ALA A 202 19.16 -13.53 7.71
N TYR A 203 19.16 -14.41 8.71
CA TYR A 203 20.20 -15.45 8.89
C TYR A 203 21.64 -14.91 8.89
N SER A 204 21.86 -13.78 9.58
CA SER A 204 23.17 -13.10 9.67
C SER A 204 23.74 -12.66 8.33
N ARG A 205 22.89 -12.45 7.32
CA ARG A 205 23.26 -11.98 5.98
C ARG A 205 22.22 -10.98 5.48
N TYR A 206 22.66 -10.10 4.59
CA TYR A 206 21.76 -9.25 3.82
C TYR A 206 21.38 -9.96 2.53
N GLY A 207 20.13 -9.82 2.11
CA GLY A 207 19.66 -10.32 0.83
C GLY A 207 18.30 -9.77 0.43
N ASP A 208 17.96 -10.00 -0.82
CA ASP A 208 16.66 -9.63 -1.38
C ASP A 208 15.65 -10.76 -1.17
N LYS A 209 14.42 -10.41 -0.78
CA LYS A 209 13.29 -11.34 -0.70
C LYS A 209 12.02 -10.68 -1.20
N ASP A 210 11.18 -11.47 -1.88
CA ASP A 210 9.80 -11.07 -2.09
C ASP A 210 9.11 -11.07 -0.71
N LEU A 211 8.39 -10.02 -0.37
CA LEU A 211 7.62 -9.87 0.87
C LEU A 211 6.13 -10.14 0.63
N VAL A 212 5.68 -9.79 -0.57
CA VAL A 212 4.36 -10.07 -1.13
C VAL A 212 4.58 -10.50 -2.57
N LYS A 213 3.93 -11.57 -3.01
CA LYS A 213 3.92 -11.97 -4.42
C LYS A 213 2.76 -12.90 -4.69
N TYR A 214 1.79 -12.45 -5.47
CA TYR A 214 0.65 -13.30 -5.82
C TYR A 214 -0.02 -12.86 -7.11
N VAL A 215 -0.73 -13.81 -7.71
CA VAL A 215 -1.76 -13.54 -8.72
C VAL A 215 -3.10 -13.61 -8.03
N ASP A 216 -3.99 -12.69 -8.39
CA ASP A 216 -5.36 -12.66 -7.92
C ASP A 216 -6.32 -12.87 -9.09
N VAL A 217 -7.34 -13.72 -8.88
CA VAL A 217 -8.42 -13.92 -9.83
C VAL A 217 -9.73 -13.95 -9.07
N GLY A 218 -10.62 -13.03 -9.41
CA GLY A 218 -11.88 -12.87 -8.72
C GLY A 218 -13.01 -12.40 -9.61
N MET A 219 -14.20 -12.38 -9.06
CA MET A 219 -15.37 -11.77 -9.69
C MET A 219 -16.33 -11.22 -8.65
N THR A 220 -16.90 -10.06 -8.95
CA THR A 220 -18.00 -9.48 -8.17
C THR A 220 -19.28 -9.49 -8.99
N TYR A 221 -20.38 -9.94 -8.38
CA TYR A 221 -21.72 -9.88 -8.94
C TYR A 221 -22.55 -8.86 -8.15
N TYR A 222 -23.07 -7.84 -8.84
CA TYR A 222 -23.84 -6.76 -8.24
C TYR A 222 -25.33 -7.01 -8.44
N PHE A 223 -26.07 -7.39 -7.39
CA PHE A 223 -27.52 -7.51 -7.47
C PHE A 223 -28.17 -6.14 -7.73
N ASN A 224 -27.64 -5.12 -7.07
CA ASN A 224 -27.97 -3.71 -7.22
C ASN A 224 -26.90 -2.87 -6.50
N LYS A 225 -27.08 -1.54 -6.44
CA LYS A 225 -26.16 -0.61 -5.76
C LYS A 225 -25.96 -0.88 -4.25
N ASN A 226 -26.86 -1.65 -3.61
CA ASN A 226 -26.90 -1.91 -2.17
C ASN A 226 -26.55 -3.36 -1.81
N MET A 227 -26.43 -4.27 -2.78
CA MET A 227 -26.16 -5.68 -2.50
C MET A 227 -25.29 -6.31 -3.59
N SER A 228 -24.23 -6.98 -3.18
CA SER A 228 -23.29 -7.70 -4.05
C SER A 228 -22.80 -8.98 -3.40
N THR A 229 -22.30 -9.92 -4.21
CA THR A 229 -21.58 -11.11 -3.76
C THR A 229 -20.29 -11.23 -4.57
N TYR A 230 -19.26 -11.83 -4.00
CA TYR A 230 -17.98 -12.01 -4.68
C TYR A 230 -17.31 -13.32 -4.31
N VAL A 231 -16.43 -13.76 -5.22
CA VAL A 231 -15.40 -14.75 -4.95
C VAL A 231 -14.06 -14.13 -5.36
N ASP A 232 -13.04 -14.36 -4.54
CA ASP A 232 -11.69 -13.87 -4.79
C ASP A 232 -10.68 -14.98 -4.48
N TYR A 233 -9.70 -15.21 -5.36
CA TYR A 233 -8.69 -16.26 -5.19
C TYR A 233 -7.29 -15.69 -5.30
N LYS A 234 -6.64 -15.58 -4.13
CA LYS A 234 -5.23 -15.23 -3.99
C LYS A 234 -4.37 -16.47 -4.15
N ILE A 235 -3.69 -16.57 -5.29
CA ILE A 235 -2.71 -17.60 -5.62
C ILE A 235 -1.33 -17.09 -5.22
N ASN A 236 -0.85 -17.54 -4.07
CA ASN A 236 0.38 -17.06 -3.47
C ASN A 236 1.59 -17.68 -4.18
N LEU A 237 2.51 -16.83 -4.62
CA LEU A 237 3.68 -17.22 -5.41
C LEU A 237 4.98 -17.14 -4.61
N LEU A 238 4.88 -16.94 -3.29
CA LEU A 238 6.01 -17.03 -2.39
C LEU A 238 6.43 -18.51 -2.23
N ASP A 239 7.74 -18.74 -2.24
CA ASP A 239 8.32 -20.09 -2.14
C ASP A 239 8.19 -20.64 -0.71
N GLU A 240 7.24 -21.53 -0.46
CA GLU A 240 6.98 -22.12 0.86
C GLU A 240 8.17 -22.86 1.49
N ASP A 241 9.09 -23.37 0.66
CA ASP A 241 10.29 -24.07 1.11
C ASP A 241 11.38 -23.09 1.61
N ASP A 242 11.25 -21.81 1.29
CA ASP A 242 12.16 -20.78 1.79
C ASP A 242 11.85 -20.46 3.26
N ARG A 243 12.76 -20.92 4.12
CA ARG A 243 12.69 -20.71 5.57
C ARG A 243 12.49 -19.25 5.99
N PHE A 244 12.87 -18.28 5.15
CA PHE A 244 12.67 -16.85 5.42
C PHE A 244 11.20 -16.54 5.76
N TYR A 245 10.25 -17.09 5.02
CA TYR A 245 8.82 -16.81 5.20
C TYR A 245 8.31 -17.38 6.52
N LYS A 246 8.59 -18.67 6.77
CA LYS A 246 8.24 -19.33 8.04
C LYS A 246 8.84 -18.61 9.25
N ASN A 247 10.10 -18.18 9.14
CA ASN A 247 10.79 -17.52 10.24
C ASN A 247 10.34 -16.07 10.46
N SER A 248 9.88 -15.38 9.42
CA SER A 248 9.35 -14.01 9.54
C SER A 248 7.84 -14.02 9.84
N GLY A 249 7.18 -15.17 9.71
CA GLY A 249 5.73 -15.32 9.86
C GLY A 249 4.94 -14.75 8.69
N ILE A 250 5.51 -14.79 7.48
CA ILE A 250 4.83 -14.41 6.25
C ILE A 250 4.12 -15.65 5.72
N ALA A 251 2.81 -15.55 5.45
CA ALA A 251 2.03 -16.65 4.91
C ALA A 251 2.36 -16.90 3.43
N THR A 252 2.55 -18.16 3.07
CA THR A 252 2.84 -18.63 1.70
C THR A 252 1.67 -19.38 1.10
N ASP A 253 0.61 -19.60 1.88
CA ASP A 253 -0.59 -20.32 1.44
C ASP A 253 -1.47 -19.46 0.53
N ASP A 254 -2.22 -20.14 -0.33
CA ASP A 254 -3.31 -19.58 -1.11
C ASP A 254 -4.53 -19.28 -0.22
N ILE A 255 -5.38 -18.34 -0.64
CA ILE A 255 -6.61 -17.98 0.09
C ILE A 255 -7.76 -17.79 -0.90
N VAL A 256 -8.90 -18.43 -0.61
CA VAL A 256 -10.18 -18.17 -1.31
C VAL A 256 -11.10 -17.41 -0.36
N ALA A 257 -11.56 -16.24 -0.80
CA ALA A 257 -12.58 -15.45 -0.14
C ALA A 257 -13.94 -15.62 -0.83
N LEU A 258 -15.00 -15.74 -0.03
CA LEU A 258 -16.39 -15.75 -0.48
C LEU A 258 -17.16 -14.77 0.41
N GLY A 259 -17.77 -13.76 -0.19
CA GLY A 259 -18.44 -12.69 0.55
C GLY A 259 -19.80 -12.35 -0.03
N LEU A 260 -20.73 -11.99 0.86
CA LEU A 260 -22.01 -11.38 0.53
C LEU A 260 -22.11 -10.06 1.29
N VAL A 261 -22.24 -8.96 0.57
CA VAL A 261 -22.20 -7.61 1.14
C VAL A 261 -23.54 -6.93 0.93
N TYR A 262 -24.05 -6.36 2.03
CA TYR A 262 -25.13 -5.41 2.00
C TYR A 262 -24.60 -4.04 2.47
N GLN A 263 -24.86 -3.00 1.69
CA GLN A 263 -24.41 -1.63 1.93
C GLN A 263 -25.55 -0.64 1.75
N PHE A 264 -25.57 0.43 2.56
CA PHE A 264 -26.63 1.44 2.59
C PHE A 264 -26.11 2.82 2.22
#